data_AF-A0A8J7Q2R1-F1
#
_entry.id   AF-A0A8J7Q2R1-F1
#
_cell.length_a   1.000
_cell.length_b   1.000
_cell.length_c   1.000
_cell.angle_alpha   90.00
_cell.angle_beta   90.00
_cell.angle_gamma   90.00
#
_symmetry.space_group_name_H-M   'P 1'
#
loop_
_entity.id
_entity.type
_entity.pdbx_description
1 polymer ?
#
loop_
_entity_poly.entity_id
_entity_poly.type
_entity_poly.pdbx_seq_one_letter_code
_entity_poly.pdbx_strand_id
1 'polypeptide(L)'
;FGQANISGSTLLAGGIRVTGSLPAALAGGPVTISGSAVTVTRDISVKGKEADFVIDNSSVNARNISLTGTESAAFRPPASPTGPGSLSLSGSLTVTAPEATFRFIDGSAVISGNLKVTGTRETTFDIPVGTGPQVSVTGALTVQGGSGVLGLVVGGGSLTVGTDLTAKGRAPEDVELTPGLTSKIGRNLSLTLGPTDERVGINSNVQVAGNLTVNAGAGNNVVVLGAPGGPAGPTVGKNLSVTTQGGSDLVTLNQVAVTGTTTIKTGAGSDLLAILGPSTFTGVTTIDLGAGDDELAVANDPATTSGPVTFTGTVNAQLGAGNDTLLVGLAPASGGNANTAVIFSTSPANKIDGGTGLNFFDDKAAQTTGTVAVLQFTDPTP
;
A
#
# COMPACT_ATOMS: atom_id res chain seq x y z
N PHE A 1 -3.14 -12.29 37.95
CA PHE A 1 -4.25 -11.41 37.52
C PHE A 1 -3.70 -10.01 37.35
N GLY A 2 -3.93 -9.39 36.21
CA GLY A 2 -3.60 -7.99 35.99
C GLY A 2 -4.58 -7.47 34.95
N GLN A 3 -5.77 -7.09 35.39
CA GLN A 3 -6.68 -6.29 34.59
C GLN A 3 -6.70 -4.89 35.20
N ALA A 4 -6.54 -3.86 34.39
CA ALA A 4 -6.64 -2.46 34.78
C ALA A 4 -7.78 -1.84 33.98
N ASN A 5 -8.93 -1.67 34.64
CA ASN A 5 -10.10 -1.00 34.05
C ASN A 5 -10.17 0.40 34.65
N ILE A 6 -10.11 1.42 33.78
CA ILE A 6 -10.20 2.83 34.16
C ILE A 6 -11.47 3.38 33.49
N SER A 7 -12.43 3.82 34.31
CA SER A 7 -13.71 4.34 33.84
C SER A 7 -14.15 5.62 34.55
N GLY A 8 -14.88 6.47 33.82
CA GLY A 8 -15.61 7.64 34.33
C GLY A 8 -14.79 8.71 35.08
N SER A 9 -13.46 8.75 34.92
CA SER A 9 -12.60 9.62 35.74
C SER A 9 -11.31 10.03 35.03
N THR A 10 -10.52 10.90 35.69
CA THR A 10 -9.16 11.27 35.25
C THR A 10 -8.13 10.47 36.04
N LEU A 11 -7.23 9.76 35.35
CA LEU A 11 -6.07 9.11 35.98
C LEU A 11 -4.79 9.89 35.65
N LEU A 12 -4.07 10.30 36.69
CA LEU A 12 -2.70 10.82 36.58
C LEU A 12 -1.76 9.78 37.17
N ALA A 13 -0.86 9.24 36.36
CA ALA A 13 0.08 8.21 36.80
C ALA A 13 1.52 8.53 36.39
N GLY A 14 2.48 8.09 37.23
CA GLY A 14 3.89 8.10 36.87
C GLY A 14 4.21 7.11 35.74
N GLY A 15 3.51 5.97 35.71
CA GLY A 15 3.66 4.89 34.73
C GLY A 15 2.56 3.86 34.98
N ILE A 16 2.18 3.10 33.96
CA ILE A 16 1.24 1.98 34.10
C ILE A 16 1.97 0.71 33.68
N ARG A 17 2.02 -0.28 34.57
CA ARG A 17 2.60 -1.59 34.26
C ARG A 17 1.62 -2.68 34.63
N VAL A 18 1.21 -3.46 33.63
CA VAL A 18 0.32 -4.61 33.80
C VAL A 18 1.07 -5.85 33.33
N THR A 19 1.18 -6.84 34.23
CA THR A 19 1.81 -8.13 33.94
C THR A 19 0.88 -9.26 34.38
N GLY A 20 0.54 -10.18 33.48
CA GLY A 20 -0.36 -11.30 33.78
C GLY A 20 0.00 -12.56 33.01
N SER A 21 -0.24 -13.73 33.60
CA SER A 21 0.03 -15.04 33.00
C SER A 21 -1.21 -15.81 32.54
N LEU A 22 -2.41 -15.25 32.73
CA LEU A 22 -3.66 -15.97 32.54
C LEU A 22 -4.26 -15.72 31.14
N PRO A 23 -4.89 -16.75 30.52
CA PRO A 23 -5.66 -16.60 29.28
C PRO A 23 -6.89 -15.71 29.50
N ALA A 24 -7.24 -14.86 28.53
CA ALA A 24 -8.34 -13.92 28.68
C ALA A 24 -9.69 -14.65 28.61
N ALA A 25 -10.36 -14.77 29.76
CA ALA A 25 -11.76 -15.23 29.80
C ALA A 25 -12.75 -14.08 30.00
N LEU A 26 -12.31 -12.82 30.10
CA LEU A 26 -13.19 -11.66 30.35
C LEU A 26 -13.08 -10.64 29.22
N ALA A 27 -14.23 -10.20 28.71
CA ALA A 27 -14.33 -9.12 27.72
C ALA A 27 -13.70 -7.82 28.27
N GLY A 28 -12.87 -7.16 27.45
CA GLY A 28 -12.22 -5.87 27.78
C GLY A 28 -10.69 -5.86 27.65
N GLY A 29 -10.04 -7.02 27.65
CA GLY A 29 -8.58 -7.10 27.61
C GLY A 29 -7.91 -6.72 28.95
N PRO A 30 -6.58 -6.85 29.08
CA PRO A 30 -5.84 -6.52 30.30
C PRO A 30 -5.87 -5.04 30.68
N VAL A 31 -6.05 -4.13 29.72
CA VAL A 31 -6.23 -2.70 30.00
C VAL A 31 -7.38 -2.14 29.18
N THR A 32 -8.40 -1.62 29.87
CA THR A 32 -9.53 -0.92 29.25
C THR A 32 -9.65 0.48 29.81
N ILE A 33 -9.76 1.48 28.93
CA ILE A 33 -10.04 2.87 29.29
C ILE A 33 -11.33 3.28 28.59
N SER A 34 -12.38 3.59 29.37
CA SER A 34 -13.70 3.95 28.84
C SER A 34 -14.24 5.23 29.47
N GLY A 35 -14.73 6.18 28.67
CA GLY A 35 -15.27 7.47 29.12
C GLY A 35 -14.32 8.26 30.03
N SER A 36 -13.00 8.17 29.83
CA SER A 36 -11.98 8.65 30.77
C SER A 36 -10.87 9.45 30.10
N ALA A 37 -10.15 10.25 30.90
CA ALA A 37 -8.91 10.90 30.49
C ALA A 37 -7.73 10.33 31.28
N VAL A 38 -6.77 9.72 30.61
CA VAL A 38 -5.60 9.12 31.24
C VAL A 38 -4.35 9.87 30.80
N THR A 39 -3.62 10.43 31.76
CA THR A 39 -2.32 11.05 31.52
C THR A 39 -1.25 10.32 32.30
N VAL A 40 -0.29 9.75 31.58
CA VAL A 40 0.85 9.03 32.12
C VAL A 40 2.12 9.81 31.80
N THR A 41 2.85 10.24 32.82
CA THR A 41 4.07 11.05 32.62
C THR A 41 5.25 10.24 32.09
N ARG A 42 5.20 8.90 32.18
CA ARG A 42 6.16 7.96 31.57
C ARG A 42 5.44 6.97 30.65
N ASP A 43 5.80 5.69 30.78
CA ASP A 43 5.42 4.64 29.85
C ASP A 43 4.24 3.81 30.37
N ILE A 44 3.49 3.25 29.42
CA ILE A 44 2.52 2.19 29.64
C ILE A 44 3.11 0.89 29.10
N SER A 45 3.17 -0.16 29.92
CA SER A 45 3.62 -1.48 29.49
C SER A 45 2.63 -2.56 29.91
N VAL A 46 2.15 -3.32 28.94
CA VAL A 46 1.28 -4.48 29.13
C VAL A 46 2.01 -5.72 28.65
N LYS A 47 2.21 -6.71 29.53
CA LYS A 47 2.85 -7.97 29.18
C LYS A 47 2.04 -9.16 29.67
N GLY A 48 1.93 -10.20 28.86
CA GLY A 48 1.29 -11.44 29.28
C GLY A 48 1.16 -12.47 28.18
N LYS A 49 0.28 -13.46 28.41
CA LYS A 49 -0.14 -14.38 27.34
C LYS A 49 -0.86 -13.60 26.23
N GLU A 50 -1.79 -12.75 26.66
CA GLU A 50 -2.51 -11.79 25.84
C GLU A 50 -2.23 -10.39 26.39
N ALA A 51 -1.89 -9.43 25.53
CA ALA A 51 -1.53 -8.07 25.92
C ALA A 51 -2.35 -7.03 25.16
N ASP A 52 -3.62 -6.87 25.55
CA ASP A 52 -4.53 -5.93 24.92
C ASP A 52 -4.60 -4.58 25.64
N PHE A 53 -4.79 -3.53 24.85
CA PHE A 53 -5.02 -2.17 25.29
C PHE A 53 -6.20 -1.58 24.52
N VAL A 54 -7.26 -1.25 25.24
CA VAL A 54 -8.53 -0.79 24.67
C VAL A 54 -8.82 0.65 25.07
N ILE A 55 -9.13 1.50 24.08
CA ILE A 55 -9.60 2.87 24.27
C ILE A 55 -11.03 2.97 23.72
N ASP A 56 -11.96 3.44 24.54
CA ASP A 56 -13.36 3.65 24.19
C ASP A 56 -13.80 5.04 24.64
N ASN A 57 -14.16 5.93 23.70
CA ASN A 57 -14.59 7.29 24.01
C ASN A 57 -13.73 7.99 25.08
N SER A 58 -12.41 7.90 24.93
CA SER A 58 -11.43 8.25 25.97
C SER A 58 -10.21 8.94 25.37
N SER A 59 -9.48 9.68 26.20
CA SER A 59 -8.20 10.27 25.83
C SER A 59 -7.05 9.64 26.61
N VAL A 60 -5.97 9.29 25.92
CA VAL A 60 -4.75 8.72 26.50
C VAL A 60 -3.55 9.54 26.07
N ASN A 61 -2.88 10.15 27.05
CA ASN A 61 -1.59 10.83 26.89
C ASN A 61 -0.51 10.03 27.59
N ALA A 62 0.54 9.63 26.88
CA ALA A 62 1.68 8.91 27.48
C ALA A 62 3.00 9.23 26.76
N ARG A 63 4.12 8.76 27.33
CA ARG A 63 5.40 8.77 26.60
C ARG A 63 5.43 7.64 25.58
N ASN A 64 5.45 6.39 26.06
CA ASN A 64 5.44 5.21 25.20
C ASN A 64 4.31 4.25 25.60
N ILE A 65 3.88 3.42 24.66
CA ILE A 65 3.06 2.24 24.93
C ILE A 65 3.78 1.00 24.38
N SER A 66 3.92 -0.04 25.19
CA SER A 66 4.50 -1.32 24.79
C SER A 66 3.57 -2.47 25.18
N LEU A 67 3.04 -3.18 24.19
CA LEU A 67 2.21 -4.36 24.35
C LEU A 67 3.00 -5.60 23.92
N THR A 68 3.17 -6.56 24.82
CA THR A 68 3.95 -7.77 24.55
C THR A 68 3.22 -9.03 24.99
N GLY A 69 2.73 -9.79 24.02
CA GLY A 69 2.02 -11.06 24.21
C GLY A 69 2.88 -12.26 23.85
N THR A 70 2.70 -13.39 24.54
CA THR A 70 3.27 -14.68 24.09
C THR A 70 2.36 -15.41 23.12
N GLU A 71 1.09 -15.02 23.03
CA GLU A 71 0.11 -15.52 22.04
C GLU A 71 -0.46 -14.37 21.21
N SER A 72 -1.04 -13.35 21.87
CA SER A 72 -1.61 -12.20 21.18
C SER A 72 -1.31 -10.86 21.88
N ALA A 73 -1.29 -9.77 21.11
CA ALA A 73 -1.22 -8.41 21.63
C ALA A 73 -2.00 -7.48 20.71
N ALA A 74 -2.95 -6.72 21.25
CA ALA A 74 -3.76 -5.82 20.44
C ALA A 74 -3.87 -4.41 21.04
N PHE A 75 -3.63 -3.40 20.21
CA PHE A 75 -4.19 -2.07 20.43
C PHE A 75 -5.46 -1.96 19.60
N ARG A 76 -6.64 -1.87 20.22
CA ARG A 76 -7.91 -1.90 19.49
C ARG A 76 -9.02 -1.14 20.23
N PRO A 77 -10.04 -0.61 19.55
CA PRO A 77 -11.26 -0.16 20.21
C PRO A 77 -12.07 -1.35 20.74
N PRO A 78 -13.10 -1.12 21.58
CA PRO A 78 -14.04 -2.17 21.96
C PRO A 78 -14.86 -2.64 20.74
N ALA A 79 -15.53 -3.78 20.88
CA ALA A 79 -16.40 -4.34 19.83
C ALA A 79 -17.58 -3.42 19.44
N SER A 80 -17.98 -2.53 20.35
CA SER A 80 -19.01 -1.52 20.10
C SER A 80 -18.53 -0.18 20.66
N PRO A 81 -17.77 0.60 19.87
CA PRO A 81 -17.26 1.91 20.29
C PRO A 81 -18.41 2.84 20.65
N THR A 82 -18.32 3.52 21.79
CA THR A 82 -19.34 4.46 22.26
C THR A 82 -19.06 5.90 21.82
N GLY A 83 -17.88 6.15 21.25
CA GLY A 83 -17.43 7.45 20.77
C GLY A 83 -15.96 7.44 20.35
N PRO A 84 -15.45 8.58 19.85
CA PRO A 84 -14.10 8.68 19.31
C PRO A 84 -13.02 8.54 20.40
N GLY A 85 -11.93 7.85 20.07
CA GLY A 85 -10.75 7.76 20.93
C GLY A 85 -9.71 8.83 20.59
N SER A 86 -8.97 9.31 21.58
CA SER A 86 -7.79 10.15 21.36
C SER A 86 -6.56 9.49 21.97
N LEU A 87 -5.55 9.22 21.16
CA LEU A 87 -4.24 8.75 21.59
C LEU A 87 -3.19 9.81 21.27
N SER A 88 -2.40 10.23 22.26
CA SER A 88 -1.26 11.14 22.06
C SER A 88 -0.03 10.60 22.77
N LEU A 89 0.98 10.24 21.98
CA LEU A 89 2.26 9.72 22.45
C LEU A 89 3.39 10.68 22.09
N SER A 90 4.17 11.08 23.10
CA SER A 90 5.42 11.84 22.88
C SER A 90 6.60 10.96 22.43
N GLY A 91 6.44 9.64 22.52
CA GLY A 91 7.37 8.63 22.05
C GLY A 91 6.69 7.62 21.12
N SER A 92 6.97 6.33 21.32
CA SER A 92 6.63 5.25 20.39
C SER A 92 5.50 4.34 20.91
N LEU A 93 4.84 3.65 19.98
CA LEU A 93 3.92 2.54 20.26
C LEU A 93 4.47 1.26 19.63
N THR A 94 4.60 0.20 20.43
CA THR A 94 5.04 -1.11 20.00
C THR A 94 4.02 -2.17 20.39
N VAL A 95 3.60 -2.99 19.43
CA VAL A 95 2.74 -4.17 19.61
C VAL A 95 3.50 -5.40 19.12
N THR A 96 3.72 -6.39 19.99
CA THR A 96 4.50 -7.59 19.64
C THR A 96 3.93 -8.84 20.27
N ALA A 97 3.55 -9.81 19.44
CA ALA A 97 3.09 -11.14 19.84
C ALA A 97 2.99 -12.02 18.59
N PRO A 98 2.86 -13.37 18.68
CA PRO A 98 2.57 -14.18 17.50
C PRO A 98 1.39 -13.66 16.65
N GLU A 99 0.32 -13.20 17.31
CA GLU A 99 -0.78 -12.41 16.71
C GLU A 99 -0.73 -10.97 17.20
N ALA A 100 -0.32 -10.04 16.35
CA ALA A 100 -0.18 -8.64 16.73
C ALA A 100 -1.15 -7.75 15.95
N THR A 101 -1.95 -6.95 16.65
CA THR A 101 -2.95 -6.08 16.02
C THR A 101 -2.80 -4.63 16.47
N PHE A 102 -2.80 -3.72 15.51
CA PHE A 102 -3.13 -2.32 15.73
C PHE A 102 -4.39 -2.01 14.93
N ARG A 103 -5.45 -1.60 15.61
CA ARG A 103 -6.72 -1.21 15.01
C ARG A 103 -7.18 0.13 15.56
N PHE A 104 -7.55 1.06 14.68
CA PHE A 104 -8.03 2.38 15.08
C PHE A 104 -9.22 2.82 14.23
N ILE A 105 -10.43 2.79 14.81
CA ILE A 105 -11.69 2.94 14.07
C ILE A 105 -12.18 4.39 14.03
N ASP A 106 -11.97 5.17 15.10
CA ASP A 106 -12.51 6.52 15.22
C ASP A 106 -11.63 7.42 16.11
N GLY A 107 -11.65 8.72 15.83
CA GLY A 107 -10.92 9.77 16.52
C GLY A 107 -9.51 10.03 15.96
N SER A 108 -8.56 10.35 16.84
CA SER A 108 -7.19 10.73 16.43
C SER A 108 -6.13 10.00 17.24
N ALA A 109 -5.11 9.48 16.56
CA ALA A 109 -3.92 8.91 17.16
C ALA A 109 -2.67 9.65 16.66
N VAL A 110 -1.98 10.35 17.56
CA VAL A 110 -0.73 11.06 17.28
C VAL A 110 0.42 10.37 18.02
N ILE A 111 1.41 9.90 17.27
CA ILE A 111 2.58 9.17 17.77
C ILE A 111 3.82 9.92 17.31
N SER A 112 4.50 10.59 18.23
CA SER A 112 5.67 11.44 17.91
C SER A 112 6.93 10.62 17.60
N GLY A 113 6.98 9.36 18.04
CA GLY A 113 8.03 8.40 17.73
C GLY A 113 7.63 7.45 16.61
N ASN A 114 8.00 6.18 16.76
CA ASN A 114 7.71 5.12 15.80
C ASN A 114 6.46 4.34 16.21
N LEU A 115 5.77 3.78 15.22
CA LEU A 115 4.74 2.77 15.41
C LEU A 115 5.24 1.43 14.85
N LYS A 116 5.35 0.41 15.68
CA LYS A 116 5.76 -0.94 15.29
C LYS A 116 4.71 -1.97 15.68
N VAL A 117 4.24 -2.74 14.70
CA VAL A 117 3.36 -3.90 14.90
C VAL A 117 4.10 -5.12 14.35
N THR A 118 4.33 -6.12 15.18
CA THR A 118 5.13 -7.29 14.77
C THR A 118 4.54 -8.57 15.32
N GLY A 119 4.19 -9.48 14.42
CA GLY A 119 3.80 -10.83 14.77
C GLY A 119 4.36 -11.89 13.85
N THR A 120 4.25 -13.15 14.27
CA THR A 120 4.87 -14.29 13.56
C THR A 120 3.84 -15.15 12.83
N ARG A 121 2.60 -15.19 13.34
CA ARG A 121 1.45 -15.92 12.78
C ARG A 121 0.43 -14.98 12.13
N GLU A 122 0.20 -13.82 12.72
CA GLU A 122 -0.71 -12.82 12.17
C GLU A 122 -0.24 -11.43 12.59
N THR A 123 -0.31 -10.47 11.68
CA THR A 123 0.01 -9.08 11.94
C THR A 123 -0.96 -8.19 11.19
N THR A 124 -1.78 -7.47 11.93
CA THR A 124 -2.83 -6.62 11.38
C THR A 124 -2.57 -5.17 11.76
N PHE A 125 -2.52 -4.30 10.77
CA PHE A 125 -2.65 -2.86 10.92
C PHE A 125 -3.91 -2.44 10.18
N ASP A 126 -4.92 -1.97 10.90
CA ASP A 126 -6.23 -1.65 10.34
C ASP A 126 -6.71 -0.25 10.76
N ILE A 127 -6.95 0.60 9.77
CA ILE A 127 -7.69 1.85 9.86
C ILE A 127 -8.92 1.70 8.95
N PRO A 128 -10.01 1.12 9.47
CA PRO A 128 -11.13 0.73 8.62
C PRO A 128 -11.91 1.94 8.12
N VAL A 129 -12.79 1.70 7.15
CA VAL A 129 -13.81 2.65 6.72
C VAL A 129 -14.67 3.04 7.92
N GLY A 130 -14.79 4.34 8.18
CA GLY A 130 -15.46 4.87 9.37
C GLY A 130 -15.60 6.38 9.30
N THR A 131 -15.83 7.01 10.45
CA THR A 131 -16.04 8.45 10.66
C THR A 131 -14.82 9.34 10.39
N GLY A 132 -13.81 8.83 9.69
CA GLY A 132 -12.59 9.55 9.33
C GLY A 132 -11.46 9.47 10.36
N PRO A 133 -11.08 8.26 10.86
CA PRO A 133 -9.98 8.12 11.80
C PRO A 133 -8.67 8.75 11.28
N GLN A 134 -7.95 9.45 12.14
CA GLN A 134 -6.67 10.08 11.77
C GLN A 134 -5.53 9.46 12.56
N VAL A 135 -4.61 8.78 11.88
CA VAL A 135 -3.39 8.24 12.49
C VAL A 135 -2.20 9.01 11.94
N SER A 136 -1.44 9.65 12.83
CA SER A 136 -0.23 10.40 12.51
C SER A 136 0.95 9.84 13.28
N VAL A 137 1.92 9.28 12.57
CA VAL A 137 3.19 8.78 13.09
C VAL A 137 4.30 9.70 12.60
N THR A 138 4.95 10.44 13.47
CA THR A 138 6.03 11.37 13.07
C THR A 138 7.29 10.59 12.62
N GLY A 139 7.58 9.47 13.27
CA GLY A 139 8.68 8.57 12.92
C GLY A 139 8.30 7.60 11.79
N ALA A 140 8.76 6.36 11.94
CA ALA A 140 8.51 5.28 10.99
C ALA A 140 7.31 4.43 11.42
N LEU A 141 6.59 3.90 10.43
CA LEU A 141 5.59 2.85 10.62
C LEU A 141 6.17 1.52 10.11
N THR A 142 6.24 0.52 10.97
CA THR A 142 6.65 -0.84 10.60
C THR A 142 5.54 -1.83 10.94
N VAL A 143 5.04 -2.54 9.92
CA VAL A 143 4.09 -3.64 10.05
C VAL A 143 4.78 -4.90 9.57
N GLN A 144 5.11 -5.81 10.47
CA GLN A 144 5.94 -6.96 10.15
C GLN A 144 5.27 -8.27 10.57
N GLY A 145 4.76 -9.00 9.59
CA GLY A 145 4.38 -10.41 9.71
C GLY A 145 5.62 -11.32 9.55
N GLY A 146 5.61 -12.44 10.27
CA GLY A 146 6.58 -13.51 10.14
C GLY A 146 6.23 -14.43 8.97
N SER A 147 5.96 -15.70 9.28
CA SER A 147 5.55 -16.70 8.28
C SER A 147 4.05 -16.71 8.02
N GLY A 148 3.26 -15.99 8.83
CA GLY A 148 1.82 -15.93 8.68
C GLY A 148 1.31 -14.64 8.04
N VAL A 149 0.06 -14.29 8.35
CA VAL A 149 -0.73 -13.26 7.65
C VAL A 149 -0.24 -11.85 7.94
N LEU A 150 -0.10 -11.03 6.90
CA LEU A 150 0.06 -9.58 6.95
C LEU A 150 -1.23 -8.94 6.45
N GLY A 151 -1.95 -8.27 7.36
CA GLY A 151 -3.02 -7.35 7.01
C GLY A 151 -2.53 -5.92 7.18
N LEU A 152 -2.51 -5.14 6.09
CA LEU A 152 -2.29 -3.69 6.13
C LEU A 152 -3.43 -3.02 5.38
N VAL A 153 -4.38 -2.49 6.15
CA VAL A 153 -5.60 -1.88 5.62
C VAL A 153 -5.71 -0.45 6.14
N VAL A 154 -5.85 0.49 5.21
CA VAL A 154 -6.19 1.88 5.46
C VAL A 154 -7.35 2.23 4.53
N GLY A 155 -8.57 1.85 4.89
CA GLY A 155 -9.77 2.03 4.06
C GLY A 155 -10.55 3.31 4.34
N GLY A 156 -10.45 3.85 5.56
CA GLY A 156 -11.08 5.11 5.95
C GLY A 156 -10.08 6.25 6.11
N GLY A 157 -10.53 7.37 6.67
CA GLY A 157 -9.66 8.32 7.36
C GLY A 157 -8.40 8.78 6.62
N SER A 158 -7.34 9.06 7.38
CA SER A 158 -6.01 9.36 6.84
C SER A 158 -4.90 8.72 7.68
N LEU A 159 -3.83 8.29 7.01
CA LEU A 159 -2.57 7.88 7.60
C LEU A 159 -1.46 8.86 7.19
N THR A 160 -0.82 9.49 8.18
CA THR A 160 0.41 10.26 7.96
C THR A 160 1.59 9.56 8.61
N VAL A 161 2.64 9.27 7.85
CA VAL A 161 3.91 8.73 8.33
C VAL A 161 5.01 9.71 7.96
N GLY A 162 5.69 10.29 8.93
CA GLY A 162 6.69 11.35 8.69
C GLY A 162 7.96 10.84 8.03
N THR A 163 8.27 9.54 8.18
CA THR A 163 9.42 8.90 7.52
C THR A 163 9.00 7.72 6.65
N ASP A 164 9.52 6.51 6.91
CA ASP A 164 9.31 5.33 6.10
C ASP A 164 8.09 4.52 6.60
N LEU A 165 7.25 4.06 5.68
CA LEU A 165 6.27 3.00 5.91
C LEU A 165 6.85 1.70 5.33
N THR A 166 7.05 0.70 6.18
CA THR A 166 7.50 -0.63 5.77
C THR A 166 6.48 -1.67 6.19
N ALA A 167 5.99 -2.45 5.22
CA ALA A 167 5.16 -3.61 5.45
C ALA A 167 5.87 -4.86 4.89
N LYS A 168 6.07 -5.87 5.73
CA LYS A 168 6.72 -7.11 5.32
C LYS A 168 6.02 -8.31 5.92
N GLY A 169 5.78 -9.35 5.13
CA GLY A 169 5.18 -10.60 5.60
C GLY A 169 4.74 -11.46 4.43
N ARG A 170 3.86 -12.42 4.69
CA ARG A 170 3.06 -13.05 3.64
C ARG A 170 1.66 -12.45 3.77
N ALA A 171 1.06 -11.96 2.69
CA ALA A 171 -0.26 -11.34 2.76
C ALA A 171 -1.27 -12.24 2.02
N PRO A 172 -1.70 -13.36 2.64
CA PRO A 172 -2.88 -14.05 2.14
C PRO A 172 -4.15 -13.18 2.25
N GLU A 173 -4.04 -12.00 2.85
CA GLU A 173 -5.04 -10.93 2.82
C GLU A 173 -4.50 -9.74 2.02
N ASP A 174 -5.40 -8.89 1.53
CA ASP A 174 -5.03 -7.76 0.71
C ASP A 174 -4.25 -6.69 1.50
N VAL A 175 -3.21 -6.13 0.88
CA VAL A 175 -2.58 -4.87 1.32
C VAL A 175 -3.30 -3.71 0.63
N GLU A 176 -4.13 -3.00 1.37
CA GLU A 176 -5.02 -1.96 0.84
C GLU A 176 -4.74 -0.62 1.51
N LEU A 177 -4.10 0.29 0.77
CA LEU A 177 -3.96 1.69 1.13
C LEU A 177 -4.97 2.50 0.32
N THR A 178 -6.22 2.45 0.75
CA THR A 178 -7.37 3.07 0.09
C THR A 178 -8.05 4.13 0.97
N PRO A 179 -7.29 5.08 1.56
CA PRO A 179 -7.84 6.01 2.54
C PRO A 179 -8.90 6.92 1.91
N GLY A 180 -9.88 7.33 2.73
CA GLY A 180 -10.93 8.27 2.32
C GLY A 180 -10.46 9.73 2.25
N LEU A 181 -9.38 10.06 2.98
CA LEU A 181 -8.72 11.36 2.98
C LEU A 181 -7.25 11.19 2.56
N THR A 182 -6.60 12.29 2.18
CA THR A 182 -5.19 12.25 1.78
C THR A 182 -4.30 11.67 2.88
N SER A 183 -3.56 10.62 2.54
CA SER A 183 -2.53 10.00 3.36
C SER A 183 -1.15 10.30 2.80
N LYS A 184 -0.18 10.53 3.68
CA LYS A 184 1.17 10.98 3.33
C LYS A 184 2.23 10.08 3.92
N ILE A 185 3.16 9.64 3.09
CA ILE A 185 4.38 8.94 3.49
C ILE A 185 5.56 9.87 3.17
N GLY A 186 6.19 10.40 4.22
CA GLY A 186 7.20 11.47 4.12
C GLY A 186 8.52 11.03 3.51
N ARG A 187 8.81 9.72 3.49
CA ARG A 187 9.95 9.14 2.77
C ARG A 187 9.49 7.97 1.91
N ASN A 188 9.83 6.73 2.28
CA ASN A 188 9.62 5.58 1.41
C ASN A 188 8.41 4.75 1.84
N LEU A 189 7.68 4.20 0.88
CA LEU A 189 6.70 3.15 1.07
C LEU A 189 7.27 1.86 0.50
N SER A 190 7.52 0.86 1.36
CA SER A 190 8.07 -0.44 0.97
C SER A 190 7.14 -1.57 1.41
N LEU A 191 6.65 -2.31 0.42
CA LEU A 191 5.80 -3.50 0.59
C LEU A 191 6.60 -4.71 0.11
N THR A 192 6.79 -5.72 0.97
CA THR A 192 7.48 -6.97 0.63
C THR A 192 6.64 -8.16 1.09
N LEU A 193 6.10 -8.90 0.13
CA LEU A 193 5.09 -9.91 0.35
C LEU A 193 5.65 -11.34 0.16
N GLY A 194 4.76 -12.33 0.25
CA GLY A 194 5.07 -13.74 0.25
C GLY A 194 5.18 -14.36 -1.14
N PRO A 195 5.39 -15.68 -1.23
CA PRO A 195 5.38 -16.43 -2.50
C PRO A 195 3.98 -16.96 -2.87
N THR A 196 2.92 -16.29 -2.42
CA THR A 196 1.52 -16.69 -2.65
C THR A 196 0.84 -15.68 -3.55
N ASP A 197 -0.40 -15.93 -3.98
CA ASP A 197 -1.15 -14.93 -4.75
C ASP A 197 -1.44 -13.73 -3.83
N GLU A 198 -0.82 -12.59 -4.11
CA GLU A 198 -0.96 -11.38 -3.30
C GLU A 198 -1.78 -10.30 -4.01
N ARG A 199 -2.45 -9.45 -3.23
CA ARG A 199 -3.15 -8.27 -3.74
C ARG A 199 -2.67 -7.00 -3.06
N VAL A 200 -2.29 -6.01 -3.86
CA VAL A 200 -1.88 -4.68 -3.42
C VAL A 200 -2.75 -3.64 -4.09
N GLY A 201 -3.50 -2.88 -3.31
CA GLY A 201 -4.27 -1.72 -3.76
C GLY A 201 -3.76 -0.44 -3.12
N ILE A 202 -3.46 0.58 -3.92
CA ILE A 202 -3.09 1.92 -3.44
C ILE A 202 -3.90 2.94 -4.21
N ASN A 203 -4.83 3.65 -3.57
CA ASN A 203 -5.69 4.60 -4.30
C ASN A 203 -5.06 5.98 -4.50
N SER A 204 -5.84 6.88 -5.09
CA SER A 204 -5.49 8.27 -5.41
C SER A 204 -5.15 9.17 -4.23
N ASN A 205 -5.57 8.79 -3.02
CA ASN A 205 -5.38 9.60 -1.82
C ASN A 205 -4.02 9.35 -1.17
N VAL A 206 -3.17 8.49 -1.73
CA VAL A 206 -1.83 8.19 -1.19
C VAL A 206 -0.75 9.02 -1.89
N GLN A 207 0.03 9.74 -1.08
CA GLN A 207 1.18 10.52 -1.52
C GLN A 207 2.47 9.99 -0.89
N VAL A 208 3.43 9.56 -1.71
CA VAL A 208 4.75 9.08 -1.28
C VAL A 208 5.80 10.10 -1.72
N ALA A 209 6.43 10.79 -0.77
CA ALA A 209 7.42 11.82 -1.10
C ALA A 209 8.76 11.23 -1.61
N GLY A 210 9.08 10.01 -1.20
CA GLY A 210 10.27 9.26 -1.62
C GLY A 210 9.94 8.15 -2.61
N ASN A 211 10.52 6.97 -2.38
CA ASN A 211 10.34 5.82 -3.27
C ASN A 211 9.10 5.00 -2.89
N LEU A 212 8.41 4.47 -3.89
CA LEU A 212 7.41 3.42 -3.74
C LEU A 212 8.01 2.11 -4.26
N THR A 213 8.09 1.09 -3.41
CA THR A 213 8.57 -0.24 -3.78
C THR A 213 7.54 -1.28 -3.39
N VAL A 214 7.08 -2.06 -4.38
CA VAL A 214 6.21 -3.22 -4.21
C VAL A 214 6.96 -4.45 -4.70
N ASN A 215 7.25 -5.38 -3.80
CA ASN A 215 7.75 -6.71 -4.11
C ASN A 215 6.66 -7.72 -3.72
N ALA A 216 5.88 -8.17 -4.70
CA ALA A 216 4.75 -9.06 -4.45
C ALA A 216 5.18 -10.53 -4.32
N GLY A 217 6.42 -10.87 -4.69
CA GLY A 217 6.90 -12.25 -4.66
C GLY A 217 6.42 -13.08 -5.85
N ALA A 218 6.36 -14.40 -5.67
CA ALA A 218 5.83 -15.35 -6.66
C ALA A 218 4.34 -15.60 -6.41
N GLY A 219 3.62 -16.23 -7.36
CA GLY A 219 2.16 -16.37 -7.35
C GLY A 219 1.53 -15.51 -8.43
N ASN A 220 0.20 -15.62 -8.59
CA ASN A 220 -0.57 -14.76 -9.49
C ASN A 220 -0.94 -13.48 -8.74
N ASN A 221 -0.11 -12.44 -8.84
CA ASN A 221 -0.27 -11.23 -8.05
C ASN A 221 -1.12 -10.18 -8.74
N VAL A 222 -1.81 -9.37 -7.96
CA VAL A 222 -2.57 -8.21 -8.44
C VAL A 222 -2.04 -6.94 -7.77
N VAL A 223 -1.41 -6.06 -8.55
CA VAL A 223 -0.90 -4.77 -8.08
C VAL A 223 -1.66 -3.65 -8.79
N VAL A 224 -2.46 -2.89 -8.03
CA VAL A 224 -3.26 -1.78 -8.55
C VAL A 224 -2.86 -0.49 -7.86
N LEU A 225 -2.28 0.44 -8.64
CA LEU A 225 -1.97 1.81 -8.22
C LEU A 225 -2.96 2.77 -8.89
N GLY A 226 -3.80 3.42 -8.09
CA GLY A 226 -4.89 4.28 -8.53
C GLY A 226 -6.24 3.57 -8.58
N ALA A 227 -7.26 4.29 -9.03
CA ALA A 227 -8.60 3.76 -9.23
C ALA A 227 -9.18 4.30 -10.55
N PRO A 228 -9.89 3.47 -11.33
CA PRO A 228 -10.65 3.94 -12.49
C PRO A 228 -11.62 5.05 -12.12
N GLY A 229 -11.68 6.12 -12.92
CA GLY A 229 -12.63 7.22 -12.75
C GLY A 229 -12.38 8.17 -11.56
N GLY A 230 -11.31 7.97 -10.78
CA GLY A 230 -10.90 8.94 -9.76
C GLY A 230 -10.34 10.24 -10.36
N PRO A 231 -10.35 11.38 -9.64
CA PRO A 231 -9.89 12.68 -10.18
C PRO A 231 -8.36 12.80 -10.36
N ALA A 232 -7.59 11.93 -9.70
CA ALA A 232 -6.14 11.78 -9.83
C ALA A 232 -5.75 10.37 -9.35
N GLY A 233 -4.52 9.91 -9.57
CA GLY A 233 -3.96 8.70 -8.96
C GLY A 233 -2.88 9.03 -7.92
N PRO A 234 -2.23 8.01 -7.34
CA PRO A 234 -1.18 8.22 -6.34
C PRO A 234 0.04 8.93 -6.93
N THR A 235 0.71 9.74 -6.10
CA THR A 235 1.94 10.45 -6.49
C THR A 235 3.18 9.86 -5.83
N VAL A 236 4.23 9.62 -6.61
CA VAL A 236 5.54 9.13 -6.16
C VAL A 236 6.61 10.19 -6.48
N GLY A 237 7.14 10.82 -5.44
CA GLY A 237 8.09 11.93 -5.56
C GLY A 237 9.49 11.52 -6.01
N LYS A 238 9.83 10.23 -5.90
CA LYS A 238 11.08 9.66 -6.45
C LYS A 238 10.78 8.43 -7.30
N ASN A 239 11.37 7.28 -6.99
CA ASN A 239 11.33 6.11 -7.86
C ASN A 239 10.12 5.22 -7.55
N LEU A 240 9.51 4.66 -8.59
CA LEU A 240 8.55 3.58 -8.51
C LEU A 240 9.26 2.27 -8.91
N SER A 241 9.14 1.23 -8.07
CA SER A 241 9.59 -0.12 -8.38
C SER A 241 8.49 -1.11 -8.08
N VAL A 242 8.01 -1.82 -9.10
CA VAL A 242 7.09 -2.95 -8.96
C VAL A 242 7.83 -4.20 -9.42
N THR A 243 7.86 -5.22 -8.58
CA THR A 243 8.46 -6.51 -8.89
C THR A 243 7.51 -7.60 -8.43
N THR A 244 6.97 -8.33 -9.39
CA THR A 244 6.43 -9.67 -9.18
C THR A 244 7.50 -10.66 -9.68
N GLN A 245 7.35 -11.96 -9.42
CA GLN A 245 8.40 -12.95 -9.73
C GLN A 245 7.95 -13.97 -10.76
N GLY A 246 6.86 -14.67 -10.53
CA GLY A 246 6.36 -15.60 -11.52
C GLY A 246 5.04 -16.18 -11.09
N GLY A 247 4.27 -16.63 -12.07
CA GLY A 247 2.81 -16.66 -12.00
C GLY A 247 2.26 -15.69 -13.06
N SER A 248 0.95 -15.70 -13.26
CA SER A 248 0.27 -14.75 -14.14
C SER A 248 -0.10 -13.51 -13.36
N ASP A 249 0.69 -12.45 -13.51
CA ASP A 249 0.56 -11.23 -12.73
C ASP A 249 -0.28 -10.15 -13.46
N LEU A 250 -1.03 -9.38 -12.68
CA LEU A 250 -1.77 -8.20 -13.14
C LEU A 250 -1.23 -6.95 -12.46
N VAL A 251 -0.59 -6.08 -13.24
CA VAL A 251 -0.12 -4.77 -12.78
C VAL A 251 -0.90 -3.67 -13.47
N THR A 252 -1.62 -2.84 -12.70
CA THR A 252 -2.37 -1.69 -13.22
C THR A 252 -1.87 -0.39 -12.60
N LEU A 253 -1.44 0.55 -13.45
CA LEU A 253 -1.07 1.91 -13.08
C LEU A 253 -2.10 2.89 -13.65
N ASN A 254 -2.98 3.42 -12.80
CA ASN A 254 -4.06 4.31 -13.20
C ASN A 254 -3.84 5.72 -12.63
N GLN A 255 -3.62 6.70 -13.52
CA GLN A 255 -3.41 8.10 -13.15
C GLN A 255 -2.19 8.32 -12.23
N VAL A 256 -1.16 7.49 -12.35
CA VAL A 256 0.01 7.51 -11.47
C VAL A 256 0.98 8.59 -11.94
N ALA A 257 1.47 9.43 -11.01
CA ALA A 257 2.51 10.39 -11.29
C ALA A 257 3.83 9.99 -10.61
N VAL A 258 4.89 9.77 -11.39
CA VAL A 258 6.23 9.41 -10.90
C VAL A 258 7.26 10.44 -11.39
N THR A 259 7.98 11.05 -10.44
CA THR A 259 9.01 12.05 -10.76
C THR A 259 10.36 11.41 -11.08
N GLY A 260 10.72 10.33 -10.38
CA GLY A 260 11.97 9.59 -10.59
C GLY A 260 11.86 8.49 -11.64
N THR A 261 12.68 7.46 -11.49
CA THR A 261 12.66 6.29 -12.38
C THR A 261 11.49 5.37 -12.07
N THR A 262 10.93 4.74 -13.08
CA THR A 262 9.94 3.67 -12.95
C THR A 262 10.56 2.35 -13.41
N THR A 263 10.51 1.32 -12.58
CA THR A 263 10.92 -0.04 -12.93
C THR A 263 9.76 -0.98 -12.67
N ILE A 264 9.38 -1.76 -13.68
CA ILE A 264 8.36 -2.81 -13.56
C ILE A 264 8.98 -4.11 -14.06
N LYS A 265 8.92 -5.16 -13.23
CA LYS A 265 9.36 -6.51 -13.56
C LYS A 265 8.27 -7.51 -13.17
N THR A 266 7.80 -8.36 -14.07
CA THR A 266 6.77 -9.35 -13.73
C THR A 266 7.28 -10.79 -13.68
N GLY A 267 8.24 -11.12 -14.54
CA GLY A 267 9.08 -12.30 -14.39
C GLY A 267 8.66 -13.44 -15.31
N ALA A 268 8.09 -14.53 -14.80
CA ALA A 268 7.69 -15.65 -15.67
C ALA A 268 6.22 -16.02 -15.48
N GLY A 269 5.49 -16.14 -16.58
CA GLY A 269 4.05 -16.39 -16.61
C GLY A 269 3.39 -15.52 -17.69
N SER A 270 2.08 -15.63 -17.85
CA SER A 270 1.36 -14.72 -18.74
C SER A 270 0.95 -13.48 -17.96
N ASP A 271 1.68 -12.39 -18.13
CA ASP A 271 1.52 -11.16 -17.36
C ASP A 271 0.77 -10.09 -18.12
N LEU A 272 0.01 -9.26 -17.39
CA LEU A 272 -0.66 -8.07 -17.93
C LEU A 272 -0.18 -6.82 -17.20
N LEU A 273 0.44 -5.89 -17.94
CA LEU A 273 0.73 -4.54 -17.49
C LEU A 273 -0.17 -3.53 -18.19
N ALA A 274 -1.08 -2.91 -17.44
CA ALA A 274 -1.95 -1.84 -17.90
C ALA A 274 -1.52 -0.48 -17.32
N ILE A 275 -1.25 0.51 -18.17
CA ILE A 275 -0.96 1.89 -17.80
C ILE A 275 -2.07 2.79 -18.34
N LEU A 276 -2.89 3.34 -17.47
CA LEU A 276 -4.17 3.98 -17.77
C LEU A 276 -4.25 5.44 -17.30
N GLY A 277 -5.19 6.16 -17.90
CA GLY A 277 -5.50 7.57 -17.59
C GLY A 277 -4.30 8.51 -17.83
N PRO A 278 -4.32 9.73 -17.30
CA PRO A 278 -3.18 10.65 -17.33
C PRO A 278 -2.06 10.23 -16.39
N SER A 279 -1.49 9.04 -16.59
CA SER A 279 -0.26 8.64 -15.90
C SER A 279 0.93 9.42 -16.48
N THR A 280 1.80 9.93 -15.61
CA THR A 280 2.96 10.74 -15.99
C THR A 280 4.24 10.17 -15.41
N PHE A 281 5.24 9.91 -16.27
CA PHE A 281 6.53 9.36 -15.89
C PHE A 281 7.65 10.31 -16.34
N THR A 282 8.29 10.97 -15.38
CA THR A 282 9.29 12.01 -15.67
C THR A 282 10.69 11.42 -15.87
N GLY A 283 11.09 10.45 -15.05
CA GLY A 283 12.37 9.75 -15.20
C GLY A 283 12.31 8.61 -16.20
N VAL A 284 13.40 7.84 -16.27
CA VAL A 284 13.49 6.66 -17.13
C VAL A 284 12.47 5.61 -16.67
N THR A 285 11.72 5.06 -17.62
CA THR A 285 10.81 3.93 -17.41
C THR A 285 11.41 2.67 -18.02
N THR A 286 11.63 1.65 -17.21
CA THR A 286 12.08 0.32 -17.61
C THR A 286 11.00 -0.71 -17.31
N ILE A 287 10.59 -1.47 -18.31
CA ILE A 287 9.59 -2.54 -18.22
C ILE A 287 10.24 -3.84 -18.72
N ASP A 288 10.05 -4.93 -17.97
CA ASP A 288 10.59 -6.26 -18.24
C ASP A 288 9.52 -7.28 -17.83
N LEU A 289 8.70 -7.72 -18.78
CA LEU A 289 7.59 -8.65 -18.48
C LEU A 289 8.09 -10.08 -18.32
N GLY A 290 9.08 -10.46 -19.13
CA GLY A 290 9.97 -11.58 -18.89
C GLY A 290 9.68 -12.77 -19.80
N ALA A 291 9.15 -13.88 -19.29
CA ALA A 291 8.90 -15.06 -20.10
C ALA A 291 7.46 -15.55 -19.95
N GLY A 292 6.77 -15.73 -21.07
CA GLY A 292 5.37 -16.13 -21.17
C GLY A 292 4.68 -15.29 -22.23
N ASP A 293 3.39 -15.54 -22.44
CA ASP A 293 2.60 -14.74 -23.38
C ASP A 293 2.10 -13.50 -22.62
N ASP A 294 2.77 -12.37 -22.82
CA ASP A 294 2.55 -11.14 -22.03
C ASP A 294 1.74 -10.08 -22.78
N GLU A 295 1.06 -9.20 -22.05
CA GLU A 295 0.36 -8.04 -22.60
C GLU A 295 0.85 -6.73 -21.96
N LEU A 296 1.31 -5.81 -22.82
CA LEU A 296 1.55 -4.41 -22.46
C LEU A 296 0.47 -3.51 -23.05
N ALA A 297 -0.40 -3.00 -22.18
CA ALA A 297 -1.46 -2.07 -22.52
C ALA A 297 -1.17 -0.66 -21.97
N VAL A 298 -1.10 0.34 -22.85
CA VAL A 298 -0.82 1.74 -22.49
C VAL A 298 -1.88 2.64 -23.11
N ALA A 299 -2.65 3.36 -22.29
CA ALA A 299 -3.72 4.26 -22.72
C ALA A 299 -4.75 3.62 -23.67
N ASN A 300 -5.11 2.34 -23.45
CA ASN A 300 -6.07 1.61 -24.31
C ASN A 300 -7.52 1.65 -23.80
N ASP A 301 -7.82 2.38 -22.72
CA ASP A 301 -9.17 2.47 -22.14
C ASP A 301 -9.85 3.82 -22.48
N PRO A 302 -10.84 3.82 -23.41
CA PRO A 302 -11.57 5.03 -23.79
C PRO A 302 -12.51 5.56 -22.69
N ALA A 303 -12.80 4.76 -21.65
CA ALA A 303 -13.61 5.20 -20.52
C ALA A 303 -12.86 6.12 -19.55
N THR A 304 -11.53 6.22 -19.68
CA THR A 304 -10.74 7.19 -18.90
C THR A 304 -11.09 8.62 -19.32
N THR A 305 -11.24 9.54 -18.36
CA THR A 305 -11.77 10.90 -18.60
C THR A 305 -10.73 12.01 -18.45
N SER A 306 -9.49 11.68 -18.12
CA SER A 306 -8.57 12.66 -17.52
C SER A 306 -7.31 12.98 -18.34
N GLY A 307 -7.19 12.50 -19.58
CA GLY A 307 -6.06 12.84 -20.48
C GLY A 307 -5.10 11.68 -20.80
N PRO A 308 -4.02 11.95 -21.57
CA PRO A 308 -3.12 10.95 -22.14
C PRO A 308 -2.07 10.43 -21.15
N VAL A 309 -1.56 9.21 -21.39
CA VAL A 309 -0.35 8.72 -20.71
C VAL A 309 0.87 9.44 -21.28
N THR A 310 1.72 9.98 -20.41
CA THR A 310 2.89 10.78 -20.81
C THR A 310 4.19 10.22 -20.24
N PHE A 311 5.15 9.92 -21.11
CA PHE A 311 6.52 9.57 -20.76
C PHE A 311 7.45 10.72 -21.16
N THR A 312 7.86 11.53 -20.18
CA THR A 312 8.85 12.61 -20.43
C THR A 312 10.27 12.06 -20.46
N GLY A 313 10.54 10.99 -19.71
CA GLY A 313 11.81 10.27 -19.75
C GLY A 313 11.91 9.29 -20.92
N THR A 314 13.04 8.57 -20.97
CA THR A 314 13.23 7.46 -21.91
C THR A 314 12.42 6.24 -21.45
N VAL A 315 11.76 5.57 -22.39
CA VAL A 315 11.07 4.29 -22.17
C VAL A 315 11.88 3.14 -22.77
N ASN A 316 12.15 2.11 -21.98
CA ASN A 316 12.70 0.84 -22.43
C ASN A 316 11.80 -0.29 -21.96
N ALA A 317 11.03 -0.90 -22.86
CA ALA A 317 10.19 -2.05 -22.55
C ALA A 317 10.71 -3.30 -23.26
N GLN A 318 10.77 -4.40 -22.52
CA GLN A 318 11.06 -5.75 -23.01
C GLN A 318 9.90 -6.63 -22.57
N LEU A 319 9.16 -7.19 -23.53
CA LEU A 319 8.05 -8.08 -23.23
C LEU A 319 8.61 -9.48 -22.98
N GLY A 320 9.37 -10.03 -23.93
CA GLY A 320 10.46 -10.96 -23.63
C GLY A 320 10.39 -12.24 -24.44
N ALA A 321 10.17 -13.40 -23.82
CA ALA A 321 10.05 -14.65 -24.55
C ALA A 321 8.62 -15.20 -24.50
N GLY A 322 7.97 -15.34 -25.64
CA GLY A 322 6.59 -15.81 -25.73
C GLY A 322 5.87 -15.11 -26.88
N ASN A 323 4.54 -15.25 -26.96
CA ASN A 323 3.73 -14.54 -27.94
C ASN A 323 3.13 -13.32 -27.29
N ASP A 324 3.79 -12.18 -27.44
CA ASP A 324 3.43 -10.97 -26.71
C ASP A 324 2.44 -10.08 -27.48
N THR A 325 1.62 -9.35 -26.74
CA THR A 325 0.69 -8.35 -27.28
C THR A 325 1.04 -6.95 -26.81
N LEU A 326 1.12 -6.02 -27.76
CA LEU A 326 1.36 -4.62 -27.49
C LEU A 326 0.15 -3.77 -27.92
N LEU A 327 -0.42 -3.03 -26.96
CA LEU A 327 -1.51 -2.07 -27.19
C LEU A 327 -1.05 -0.68 -26.73
N VAL A 328 -0.70 0.22 -27.66
CA VAL A 328 -0.18 1.56 -27.35
C VAL A 328 -1.08 2.64 -27.92
N GLY A 329 -1.90 3.17 -27.03
CA GLY A 329 -2.99 4.08 -27.33
C GLY A 329 -4.12 3.39 -28.09
N LEU A 330 -5.17 4.15 -28.38
CA LEU A 330 -6.29 3.70 -29.20
C LEU A 330 -6.65 4.81 -30.18
N ALA A 331 -6.51 4.57 -31.47
CA ALA A 331 -6.82 5.55 -32.50
C ALA A 331 -8.33 5.88 -32.50
N PRO A 332 -8.72 7.12 -32.86
CA PRO A 332 -10.14 7.48 -32.98
C PRO A 332 -10.93 6.56 -33.94
N ALA A 333 -10.30 6.06 -35.00
CA ALA A 333 -10.90 5.12 -35.94
C ALA A 333 -11.23 3.74 -35.29
N SER A 334 -10.52 3.39 -34.23
CA SER A 334 -10.69 2.16 -33.44
C SER A 334 -11.50 2.40 -32.15
N GLY A 335 -12.19 3.53 -32.04
CA GLY A 335 -13.01 3.88 -30.87
C GLY A 335 -12.29 4.65 -29.77
N GLY A 336 -11.05 5.08 -30.01
CA GLY A 336 -10.30 5.92 -29.08
C GLY A 336 -10.74 7.38 -29.03
N ASN A 337 -10.15 8.13 -28.12
CA ASN A 337 -10.40 9.55 -27.90
C ASN A 337 -9.12 10.29 -27.46
N ALA A 338 -9.21 11.53 -26.98
CA ALA A 338 -8.02 12.27 -26.56
C ALA A 338 -7.30 11.65 -25.33
N ASN A 339 -8.00 10.85 -24.53
CA ASN A 339 -7.47 10.22 -23.32
C ASN A 339 -6.74 8.91 -23.61
N THR A 340 -6.96 8.33 -24.80
CA THR A 340 -6.28 7.11 -25.25
C THR A 340 -5.00 7.38 -26.03
N ALA A 341 -4.46 8.59 -25.94
CA ALA A 341 -3.17 8.90 -26.57
C ALA A 341 -2.00 8.57 -25.63
N VAL A 342 -0.88 8.14 -26.23
CA VAL A 342 0.41 7.98 -25.55
C VAL A 342 1.39 9.03 -26.07
N ILE A 343 1.97 9.81 -25.17
CA ILE A 343 2.95 10.85 -25.49
C ILE A 343 4.32 10.37 -25.03
N PHE A 344 5.18 10.03 -25.98
CA PHE A 344 6.60 9.77 -25.71
C PHE A 344 7.42 11.05 -25.81
N SER A 345 8.53 11.10 -25.08
CA SER A 345 9.57 12.09 -25.32
C SER A 345 10.11 11.99 -26.75
N THR A 346 10.77 13.02 -27.24
CA THR A 346 11.47 13.00 -28.54
C THR A 346 12.82 12.27 -28.47
N SER A 347 13.04 11.46 -27.43
CA SER A 347 14.28 10.71 -27.25
C SER A 347 14.33 9.57 -28.30
N PRO A 348 15.40 9.47 -29.09
CA PRO A 348 15.57 8.34 -30.02
C PRO A 348 15.85 7.02 -29.28
N ALA A 349 16.09 7.08 -27.96
CA ALA A 349 16.34 5.91 -27.13
C ALA A 349 15.06 5.21 -26.65
N ASN A 350 13.87 5.78 -26.93
CA ASN A 350 12.61 5.13 -26.60
C ASN A 350 12.48 3.84 -27.42
N LYS A 351 12.29 2.71 -26.73
CA LYS A 351 12.25 1.39 -27.35
C LYS A 351 11.23 0.48 -26.64
N ILE A 352 10.46 -0.25 -27.45
CA ILE A 352 9.62 -1.37 -27.03
C ILE A 352 10.04 -2.58 -27.87
N ASP A 353 10.43 -3.67 -27.21
CA ASP A 353 10.94 -4.88 -27.83
C ASP A 353 10.07 -6.06 -27.43
N GLY A 354 9.44 -6.71 -28.41
CA GLY A 354 8.68 -7.93 -28.19
C GLY A 354 9.58 -9.14 -27.91
N GLY A 355 10.90 -9.03 -28.12
CA GLY A 355 11.82 -10.14 -27.86
C GLY A 355 11.61 -11.33 -28.82
N THR A 356 11.54 -12.55 -28.30
CA THR A 356 11.45 -13.78 -29.11
C THR A 356 10.04 -14.37 -29.10
N GLY A 357 9.52 -14.73 -30.26
CA GLY A 357 8.24 -15.41 -30.43
C GLY A 357 7.39 -14.74 -31.50
N LEU A 358 6.08 -14.96 -31.48
CA LEU A 358 5.13 -14.32 -32.40
C LEU A 358 4.42 -13.18 -31.68
N ASN A 359 4.95 -11.96 -31.82
CA ASN A 359 4.42 -10.79 -31.13
C ASN A 359 3.53 -9.95 -32.05
N PHE A 360 2.48 -9.37 -31.48
CA PHE A 360 1.46 -8.61 -32.21
C PHE A 360 1.41 -7.13 -31.81
N PHE A 361 1.38 -6.25 -32.81
CA PHE A 361 1.16 -4.80 -32.65
C PHE A 361 0.49 -4.24 -33.90
N ASP A 362 -0.73 -3.73 -33.76
CA ASP A 362 -1.44 -3.02 -34.83
C ASP A 362 -1.12 -1.51 -34.73
N ASP A 363 -0.24 -1.04 -35.61
CA ASP A 363 0.19 0.35 -35.64
C ASP A 363 -0.90 1.32 -36.16
N LYS A 364 -1.87 0.82 -36.93
CA LYS A 364 -3.02 1.58 -37.43
C LYS A 364 -4.03 1.84 -36.31
N ALA A 365 -4.13 0.93 -35.35
CA ALA A 365 -4.96 1.10 -34.15
C ALA A 365 -4.27 1.94 -33.06
N ALA A 366 -2.97 2.20 -33.15
CA ALA A 366 -2.21 2.96 -32.16
C ALA A 366 -2.48 4.47 -32.22
N GLN A 367 -2.41 5.14 -31.07
CA GLN A 367 -2.47 6.61 -30.99
C GLN A 367 -1.28 7.14 -30.19
N THR A 368 -0.20 7.45 -30.91
CA THR A 368 1.06 7.87 -30.28
C THR A 368 1.57 9.20 -30.83
N THR A 369 2.35 9.91 -30.02
CA THR A 369 3.16 11.06 -30.44
C THR A 369 4.56 10.94 -29.84
N GLY A 370 5.53 11.65 -30.43
CA GLY A 370 6.94 11.54 -30.04
C GLY A 370 7.68 10.49 -30.87
N THR A 371 8.72 9.89 -30.29
CA THR A 371 9.53 8.87 -30.97
C THR A 371 9.57 7.61 -30.11
N VAL A 372 9.31 6.45 -30.71
CA VAL A 372 9.49 5.14 -30.09
C VAL A 372 9.83 4.12 -31.17
N ALA A 373 10.89 3.34 -30.95
CA ALA A 373 11.22 2.20 -31.79
C ALA A 373 10.45 0.98 -31.30
N VAL A 374 9.58 0.42 -32.15
CA VAL A 374 8.86 -0.84 -31.88
C VAL A 374 9.57 -1.94 -32.66
N LEU A 375 10.14 -2.92 -31.94
CA LEU A 375 10.98 -3.98 -32.52
C LEU A 375 10.36 -5.35 -32.25
N GLN A 376 10.56 -6.27 -33.20
CA GLN A 376 10.12 -7.67 -33.09
C GLN A 376 8.60 -7.83 -32.92
N PHE A 377 7.80 -7.04 -33.65
CA PHE A 377 6.34 -7.19 -33.73
C PHE A 377 5.89 -7.40 -35.17
N THR A 378 4.79 -8.14 -35.32
CA THR A 378 4.07 -8.33 -36.58
C THR A 378 2.74 -7.59 -36.50
N ASP A 379 2.41 -6.81 -37.52
CA ASP A 379 1.08 -6.22 -37.66
C ASP A 379 0.09 -7.33 -38.09
N PRO A 380 -0.94 -7.64 -37.28
CA PRO A 380 -1.93 -8.66 -37.63
C PRO A 380 -2.90 -8.18 -38.72
N THR A 381 -2.93 -6.88 -39.04
CA THR A 381 -3.81 -6.33 -40.05
C THR A 381 -3.16 -6.37 -41.45
N PRO A 382 -3.85 -6.91 -42.46
CA PRO A 382 -3.30 -7.03 -43.82
C PRO A 382 -3.13 -5.69 -44.55
#